data_AF-A0AB73R300-F1
#
_entry.id   AF-A0AB73R300-F1
#
_cell.length_a   1.000
_cell.length_b   1.000
_cell.length_c   1.000
_cell.angle_alpha   90.00
_cell.angle_beta   90.00
_cell.angle_gamma   90.00
#
_symmetry.space_group_name_H-M   'P 1'
#
loop_
_entity.id
_entity.type
_entity.pdbx_description
1 polymer ?
#
loop_
_entity_poly.entity_id
_entity_poly.type
_entity_poly.pdbx_seq_one_letter_code
_entity_poly.pdbx_strand_id
1 'polypeptide(L)'
;MASAVGQQMKQIGEAVNGYINIRYDKLSTLSNAAGTGTDPGPRTCSGSVCEITYQTLINEGLLPSAYTGTNANKSSYKIILKRDGTTPNYVINGLITTSTAWIEGGKTRYDLLGNAMQIAGIDSGMTRTTSNAFGYGGQWSETSANFNNITSAGQLAFRVGFNSALYSIYLRRDGTLPMTGNLNMGGQSVYNAQNITANGTTTTGILKTNAAATVGTTLNVAGVTTLRSDLNVYGNGQIYGNLNSNNTVSGKTVISRGETYTQNWFRILGDGGLYFEKYGGRLTMLDNNTISAGESNLKTNSVLYGAYVISSGNIDAAGTVTAERVDVADYVWASGNISSNYVHSTGNIDADGQINANEFVYINGQANVGWGCSPNGLQGRTSEGAILSCVNGLWQSSSARIERTQFLVSSGSNYGDICQSNINSNGMAAQGWVASGSDACTEDGNDCSVDNVRCFAIRIVN
;
A
#
# COMPACT_ATOMS: atom_id res chain seq x y z
N MET A 1 26.90 92.81 -17.49
CA MET A 1 25.74 92.66 -16.57
C MET A 1 24.58 91.92 -17.22
N ALA A 2 24.00 92.40 -18.34
CA ALA A 2 22.92 91.71 -19.07
C ALA A 2 23.22 90.25 -19.42
N SER A 3 24.43 89.96 -19.91
CA SER A 3 24.86 88.58 -20.20
C SER A 3 24.80 87.65 -18.97
N ALA A 4 25.25 88.12 -17.80
CA ALA A 4 25.18 87.35 -16.55
C ALA A 4 23.72 87.08 -16.14
N VAL A 5 22.83 88.08 -16.26
CA VAL A 5 21.39 87.89 -15.97
C VAL A 5 20.77 86.87 -16.92
N GLY A 6 21.13 86.89 -18.21
CA GLY A 6 20.71 85.90 -19.20
C GLY A 6 21.19 84.48 -18.86
N GLN A 7 22.47 84.31 -18.50
CA GLN A 7 23.01 83.02 -18.07
C GLN A 7 22.31 82.48 -16.82
N GLN A 8 22.09 83.34 -15.82
CA GLN A 8 21.40 82.96 -14.59
C GLN A 8 19.94 82.59 -14.84
N MET A 9 19.26 83.28 -15.76
CA MET A 9 17.90 82.93 -16.19
C MET A 9 17.86 81.57 -16.90
N LYS A 10 18.85 81.28 -17.76
CA LYS A 10 18.97 79.97 -18.41
C LYS A 10 19.21 78.85 -17.39
N GLN A 11 20.13 79.06 -16.45
CA GLN A 11 20.46 78.09 -15.40
C GLN A 11 19.22 77.70 -14.58
N ILE A 12 18.43 78.68 -14.13
CA ILE A 12 17.20 78.39 -13.39
C ILE A 12 16.13 77.74 -14.30
N GLY A 13 16.04 78.14 -15.57
CA GLY A 13 15.17 77.50 -16.56
C GLY A 13 15.45 76.00 -16.75
N GLU A 14 16.71 75.64 -16.92
CA GLU A 14 17.16 74.25 -17.05
C GLU A 14 16.90 73.44 -15.77
N ALA A 15 17.17 74.02 -14.60
CA ALA A 15 16.85 73.39 -13.33
C ALA A 15 15.34 73.15 -13.15
N VAL A 16 14.49 74.11 -13.52
CA VAL A 16 13.03 73.91 -13.46
C VAL A 16 12.56 72.84 -14.46
N ASN A 17 13.14 72.76 -15.66
CA ASN A 17 12.85 71.66 -16.59
C ASN A 17 13.21 70.29 -15.99
N GLY A 18 14.36 70.18 -15.31
CA GLY A 18 14.74 68.97 -14.58
C GLY A 18 13.74 68.61 -13.48
N TYR A 19 13.26 69.62 -12.74
CA TYR A 19 12.25 69.43 -11.70
C TYR A 19 10.92 68.93 -12.25
N ILE A 20 10.45 69.50 -13.36
CA ILE A 20 9.22 69.05 -14.03
C ILE A 20 9.31 67.58 -14.41
N ASN A 21 10.47 67.14 -14.91
CA ASN A 21 10.71 65.74 -15.27
C ASN A 21 10.66 64.82 -14.03
N ILE A 22 11.43 65.14 -12.99
CA ILE A 22 11.52 64.32 -11.76
C ILE A 22 10.18 64.26 -11.02
N ARG A 23 9.44 65.37 -10.97
CA ARG A 23 8.19 65.51 -10.19
C ARG A 23 6.94 65.59 -11.07
N TYR A 24 7.00 65.04 -12.29
CA TYR A 24 5.85 65.04 -13.19
C TYR A 24 4.61 64.38 -12.57
N ASP A 25 4.77 63.30 -11.80
CA ASP A 25 3.67 62.62 -11.11
C ASP A 25 3.01 63.54 -10.06
N LYS A 26 3.81 64.31 -9.33
CA LYS A 26 3.31 65.26 -8.33
C LYS A 26 2.67 66.50 -8.96
N LEU A 27 3.23 67.00 -10.05
CA LEU A 27 2.71 68.16 -10.79
C LEU A 27 1.43 67.82 -11.55
N SER A 28 1.35 66.63 -12.15
CA SER A 28 0.15 66.14 -12.83
C SER A 28 -0.99 65.85 -11.86
N THR A 29 -0.70 65.51 -10.60
CA THR A 29 -1.70 65.35 -9.53
C THR A 29 -1.92 66.60 -8.68
N LEU A 30 -1.19 67.70 -8.95
CA LEU A 30 -1.25 68.95 -8.17
C LEU A 30 -0.98 68.76 -6.67
N SER A 31 -0.05 67.87 -6.32
CA SER A 31 0.28 67.54 -4.94
C SER A 31 1.14 68.63 -4.29
N ASN A 32 0.75 69.16 -3.13
CA ASN A 32 1.56 70.07 -2.31
C ASN A 32 2.78 69.35 -1.67
N ALA A 33 3.86 70.08 -1.41
CA ALA A 33 5.01 69.60 -0.65
C ALA A 33 5.50 70.68 0.33
N ALA A 34 5.57 70.35 1.63
CA ALA A 34 5.98 71.27 2.69
C ALA A 34 7.51 71.48 2.78
N GLY A 35 8.29 70.67 2.06
CA GLY A 35 9.76 70.73 2.08
C GLY A 35 10.43 69.79 3.09
N THR A 36 9.70 68.80 3.60
CA THR A 36 10.16 67.83 4.60
C THR A 36 9.79 66.41 4.17
N GLY A 37 10.74 65.47 4.12
CA GLY A 37 10.50 64.06 3.75
C GLY A 37 11.03 63.69 2.37
N THR A 38 10.35 62.74 1.69
CA THR A 38 10.77 62.18 0.38
C THR A 38 10.41 63.06 -0.83
N ASP A 39 9.61 64.10 -0.62
CA ASP A 39 9.37 65.20 -1.56
C ASP A 39 10.02 66.47 -0.97
N PRO A 40 11.27 66.77 -1.36
CA PRO A 40 12.10 67.77 -0.72
C PRO A 40 11.54 69.19 -0.78
N GLY A 41 10.57 69.48 -1.66
CA GLY A 41 9.79 70.72 -1.72
C GLY A 41 10.60 72.03 -1.52
N PRO A 42 9.96 73.16 -1.19
CA PRO A 42 8.52 73.36 -1.09
C PRO A 42 7.86 73.46 -2.47
N ARG A 43 6.62 73.00 -2.58
CA ARG A 43 5.76 73.17 -3.77
C ARG A 43 4.34 73.45 -3.31
N THR A 44 3.76 74.55 -3.78
CA THR A 44 2.40 74.94 -3.41
C THR A 44 1.52 74.98 -4.65
N CYS A 45 0.60 74.02 -4.75
CA CYS A 45 -0.38 73.89 -5.82
C CYS A 45 -1.75 74.42 -5.37
N SER A 46 -2.32 75.31 -6.19
CA SER A 46 -3.66 75.87 -6.04
C SER A 46 -4.33 76.00 -7.42
N GLY A 47 -5.55 75.48 -7.55
CA GLY A 47 -6.21 75.38 -8.85
C GLY A 47 -5.40 74.50 -9.81
N SER A 48 -5.13 74.97 -11.03
CA SER A 48 -4.28 74.26 -12.01
C SER A 48 -2.79 74.67 -11.95
N VAL A 49 -2.39 75.40 -10.91
CA VAL A 49 -1.07 76.06 -10.85
C VAL A 49 -0.30 75.59 -9.62
N CYS A 50 0.99 75.32 -9.78
CA CYS A 50 1.95 75.05 -8.72
C CYS A 50 3.06 76.11 -8.72
N GLU A 51 3.33 76.70 -7.58
CA GLU A 51 4.45 77.61 -7.35
C GLU A 51 5.58 76.86 -6.63
N ILE A 52 6.80 77.06 -7.11
CA ILE A 52 8.04 76.56 -6.49
C ILE A 52 9.03 77.71 -6.33
N THR A 53 10.07 77.49 -5.53
CA THR A 53 11.13 78.47 -5.31
C THR A 53 12.46 77.93 -5.78
N TYR A 54 13.48 78.79 -5.87
CA TYR A 54 14.85 78.31 -6.13
C TYR A 54 15.34 77.34 -5.05
N GLN A 55 14.82 77.45 -3.81
CA GLN A 55 15.14 76.51 -2.73
C GLN A 55 14.65 75.10 -3.06
N THR A 56 13.51 74.97 -3.73
CA THR A 56 12.99 73.69 -4.22
C THR A 56 14.00 73.01 -5.16
N LEU A 57 14.61 73.79 -6.03
CA LEU A 57 15.59 73.27 -6.99
C LEU A 57 16.91 72.90 -6.30
N ILE A 58 17.31 73.61 -5.24
CA ILE A 58 18.47 73.23 -4.40
C ILE A 58 18.18 71.91 -3.67
N ASN A 59 16.99 71.79 -3.06
CA ASN A 59 16.59 70.60 -2.32
C ASN A 59 16.52 69.34 -3.19
N GLU A 60 16.26 69.52 -4.49
CA GLU A 60 16.24 68.44 -5.50
C GLU A 60 17.61 68.22 -6.17
N GLY A 61 18.65 68.97 -5.76
CA GLY A 61 20.01 68.85 -6.30
C GLY A 61 20.19 69.43 -7.71
N LEU A 62 19.25 70.24 -8.18
CA LEU A 62 19.23 70.83 -9.53
C LEU A 62 19.91 72.20 -9.61
N LEU A 63 20.09 72.87 -8.46
CA LEU A 63 20.91 74.07 -8.31
C LEU A 63 21.97 73.88 -7.22
N PRO A 64 23.14 74.54 -7.31
CA PRO A 64 24.16 74.49 -6.27
C PRO A 64 23.63 75.00 -4.93
N SER A 65 24.12 74.44 -3.82
CA SER A 65 23.76 74.87 -2.46
C SER A 65 24.08 76.33 -2.15
N ALA A 66 25.04 76.93 -2.88
CA ALA A 66 25.42 78.34 -2.76
C ALA A 66 24.54 79.30 -3.57
N TYR A 67 23.49 78.82 -4.26
CA TYR A 67 22.63 79.66 -5.09
C TYR A 67 21.74 80.58 -4.24
N THR A 68 21.78 81.89 -4.49
CA THR A 68 21.14 82.91 -3.64
C THR A 68 19.78 83.43 -4.16
N GLY A 69 19.27 82.87 -5.26
CA GLY A 69 17.94 83.23 -5.79
C GLY A 69 17.83 84.62 -6.40
N THR A 70 18.91 85.40 -6.46
CA THR A 70 18.93 86.78 -6.94
C THR A 70 19.93 86.92 -8.09
N ASN A 71 19.50 87.57 -9.17
CA ASN A 71 20.33 87.75 -10.36
C ASN A 71 21.26 88.97 -10.26
N ALA A 72 22.13 89.15 -11.26
CA ALA A 72 23.08 90.26 -11.32
C ALA A 72 22.43 91.66 -11.42
N ASN A 73 21.13 91.74 -11.73
CA ASN A 73 20.31 92.98 -11.67
C ASN A 73 19.56 93.11 -10.33
N LYS A 74 19.98 92.40 -9.29
CA LYS A 74 19.36 92.41 -7.95
C LYS A 74 17.87 92.03 -7.95
N SER A 75 17.43 91.26 -8.94
CA SER A 75 16.05 90.77 -9.04
C SER A 75 15.98 89.29 -8.71
N SER A 76 15.02 88.91 -7.87
CA SER A 76 14.69 87.50 -7.61
C SER A 76 13.88 86.89 -8.75
N TYR A 77 13.61 85.59 -8.66
CA TYR A 77 12.81 84.86 -9.64
C TYR A 77 11.48 84.41 -9.04
N LYS A 78 10.41 84.45 -9.84
CA LYS A 78 9.11 83.82 -9.52
C LYS A 78 8.83 82.70 -10.53
N ILE A 79 8.65 81.47 -10.03
CA ILE A 79 8.51 80.26 -10.84
C ILE A 79 7.08 79.73 -10.71
N ILE A 80 6.35 79.71 -11.82
CA ILE A 80 4.98 79.20 -11.87
C ILE A 80 4.92 78.04 -12.86
N LEU A 81 4.35 76.93 -12.42
CA LEU A 81 4.08 75.73 -13.21
C LEU A 81 2.56 75.58 -13.33
N LYS A 82 2.05 75.31 -14.51
CA LYS A 82 0.63 75.15 -14.80
C LYS A 82 0.39 73.78 -15.44
N ARG A 83 -0.59 73.06 -14.92
CA ARG A 83 -1.09 71.81 -15.49
C ARG A 83 -2.22 72.12 -16.47
N ASP A 84 -2.04 71.72 -17.72
CA ASP A 84 -3.04 71.75 -18.78
C ASP A 84 -3.34 70.31 -19.28
N GLY A 85 -4.33 70.14 -20.16
CA GLY A 85 -4.71 68.85 -20.75
C GLY A 85 -5.69 68.01 -19.91
N THR A 86 -5.91 66.76 -20.33
CA THR A 86 -6.85 65.81 -19.69
C THR A 86 -6.14 64.50 -19.34
N THR A 87 -6.69 63.78 -18.35
CA THR A 87 -6.15 62.48 -17.93
C THR A 87 -6.12 61.49 -19.10
N PRO A 88 -5.05 60.67 -19.30
CA PRO A 88 -3.82 60.56 -18.49
C PRO A 88 -2.66 61.47 -18.97
N ASN A 89 -2.89 62.28 -20.01
CA ASN A 89 -1.85 63.02 -20.74
C ASN A 89 -1.87 64.50 -20.35
N TYR A 90 -1.63 64.79 -19.07
CA TYR A 90 -1.46 66.17 -18.63
C TYR A 90 -0.19 66.79 -19.24
N VAL A 91 -0.21 68.09 -19.49
CA VAL A 91 0.97 68.85 -19.92
C VAL A 91 1.32 69.81 -18.80
N ILE A 92 2.57 69.80 -18.36
CA ILE A 92 3.06 70.75 -17.36
C ILE A 92 3.83 71.84 -18.10
N ASN A 93 3.23 73.01 -18.22
CA ASN A 93 3.86 74.23 -18.73
C ASN A 93 4.41 75.04 -17.56
N GLY A 94 5.38 75.92 -17.79
CA GLY A 94 5.80 76.86 -16.75
C GLY A 94 6.41 78.15 -17.29
N LEU A 95 6.38 79.17 -16.45
CA LEU A 95 6.95 80.48 -16.72
C LEU A 95 7.72 80.99 -15.51
N ILE A 96 8.99 81.29 -15.72
CA ILE A 96 9.86 81.97 -14.78
C ILE A 96 9.89 83.44 -15.16
N THR A 97 9.74 84.35 -14.20
CA THR A 97 9.92 85.79 -14.41
C THR A 97 10.83 86.38 -13.36
N THR A 98 11.52 87.48 -13.68
CA THR A 98 12.16 88.30 -12.66
C THR A 98 11.09 89.03 -11.85
N SER A 99 11.24 89.08 -10.52
CA SER A 99 10.25 89.69 -9.63
C SER A 99 10.14 91.21 -9.81
N THR A 100 11.16 91.85 -10.38
CA THR A 100 11.18 93.28 -10.70
C THR A 100 11.39 93.52 -12.18
N ALA A 101 10.85 94.64 -12.67
CA ALA A 101 11.14 95.14 -14.01
C ALA A 101 12.55 95.76 -14.07
N TRP A 102 13.25 95.59 -15.19
CA TRP A 102 14.54 96.21 -15.43
C TRP A 102 14.35 97.68 -15.80
N ILE A 103 14.38 98.54 -14.79
CA ILE A 103 14.20 99.99 -14.94
C ILE A 103 15.47 100.71 -14.50
N GLU A 104 16.01 101.56 -15.36
CA GLU A 104 17.12 102.46 -15.03
C GLU A 104 16.75 103.87 -15.52
N GLY A 105 16.92 104.88 -14.67
CA GLY A 105 16.56 106.26 -15.00
C GLY A 105 15.06 106.44 -15.34
N GLY A 106 14.18 105.64 -14.73
CA GLY A 106 12.73 105.69 -14.95
C GLY A 106 12.25 105.07 -16.27
N LYS A 107 13.15 104.48 -17.07
CA LYS A 107 12.81 103.81 -18.34
C LYS A 107 13.08 102.31 -18.26
N THR A 108 12.21 101.51 -18.86
CA THR A 108 12.44 100.08 -19.05
C THR A 108 13.60 99.85 -20.01
N ARG A 109 14.60 99.09 -19.57
CA ARG A 109 15.82 98.78 -20.34
C ARG A 109 15.61 97.59 -21.28
N TYR A 110 14.81 97.80 -22.32
CA TYR A 110 14.53 96.80 -23.36
C TYR A 110 15.80 96.31 -24.08
N ASP A 111 16.82 97.16 -24.18
CA ASP A 111 18.13 96.86 -24.72
C ASP A 111 18.89 95.79 -23.89
N LEU A 112 18.89 95.95 -22.56
CA LEU A 112 19.53 95.00 -21.65
C LEU A 112 18.74 93.70 -21.52
N LEU A 113 17.41 93.79 -21.50
CA LEU A 113 16.53 92.62 -21.55
C LEU A 113 16.73 91.83 -22.84
N GLY A 114 16.81 92.50 -23.99
CA GLY A 114 17.10 91.86 -25.28
C GLY A 114 18.45 91.14 -25.30
N ASN A 115 19.49 91.74 -24.73
CA ASN A 115 20.81 91.10 -24.59
C ASN A 115 20.75 89.88 -23.65
N ALA A 116 20.08 90.00 -22.50
CA ALA A 116 19.88 88.88 -21.58
C ALA A 116 19.09 87.72 -22.24
N MET A 117 18.08 88.05 -23.04
CA MET A 117 17.30 87.07 -23.81
C MET A 117 18.17 86.35 -24.87
N GLN A 118 19.03 87.08 -25.59
CA GLN A 118 19.94 86.46 -26.57
C GLN A 118 20.87 85.41 -25.93
N ILE A 119 21.30 85.64 -24.70
CA ILE A 119 22.14 84.70 -23.94
C ILE A 119 21.32 83.55 -23.34
N ALA A 120 20.11 83.85 -22.86
CA ALA A 120 19.22 82.84 -22.27
C ALA A 120 18.66 81.85 -23.32
N GLY A 121 18.53 82.28 -24.58
CA GLY A 121 18.13 81.43 -25.71
C GLY A 121 16.65 81.56 -26.09
N ILE A 122 16.16 80.64 -26.92
CA ILE A 122 14.83 80.72 -27.57
C ILE A 122 13.65 80.68 -26.60
N ASP A 123 13.82 80.01 -25.45
CA ASP A 123 12.80 79.93 -24.40
C ASP A 123 12.74 81.19 -23.53
N SER A 124 13.67 82.13 -23.71
CA SER A 124 13.63 83.42 -23.03
C SER A 124 12.56 84.34 -23.62
N GLY A 125 12.09 85.28 -22.81
CA GLY A 125 11.09 86.25 -23.15
C GLY A 125 11.20 87.49 -22.28
N MET A 126 10.31 88.44 -22.51
CA MET A 126 10.18 89.61 -21.65
C MET A 126 8.75 90.11 -21.62
N THR A 127 8.37 90.75 -20.53
CA THR A 127 7.07 91.41 -20.43
C THR A 127 7.12 92.78 -21.08
N ARG A 128 6.14 93.06 -21.96
CA ARG A 128 5.99 94.38 -22.62
C ARG A 128 4.87 95.21 -21.99
N THR A 129 3.95 94.54 -21.32
CA THR A 129 2.82 95.12 -20.59
C THR A 129 2.72 94.42 -19.23
N THR A 130 1.78 94.86 -18.41
CA THR A 130 1.41 94.18 -17.16
C THR A 130 0.64 92.87 -17.39
N SER A 131 0.28 92.54 -18.63
CA SER A 131 -0.58 91.40 -18.97
C SER A 131 0.05 90.40 -19.94
N ASN A 132 1.18 90.72 -20.58
CA ASN A 132 1.74 89.91 -21.65
C ASN A 132 3.27 89.79 -21.56
N ALA A 133 3.73 88.54 -21.69
CA ALA A 133 5.12 88.18 -21.95
C ALA A 133 5.25 87.68 -23.39
N PHE A 134 6.32 88.09 -24.07
CA PHE A 134 6.64 87.65 -25.42
C PHE A 134 8.03 87.03 -25.46
N GLY A 135 8.12 85.87 -26.10
CA GLY A 135 9.36 85.14 -26.31
C GLY A 135 10.32 85.82 -27.27
N TYR A 136 11.57 85.36 -27.28
CA TYR A 136 12.59 85.76 -28.24
C TYR A 136 12.06 85.62 -29.67
N GLY A 137 12.17 86.68 -30.47
CA GLY A 137 11.64 86.73 -31.84
C GLY A 137 10.11 86.58 -31.96
N GLY A 138 9.35 86.72 -30.87
CA GLY A 138 7.89 86.56 -30.86
C GLY A 138 7.41 85.11 -31.01
N GLN A 139 8.29 84.12 -30.81
CA GLN A 139 8.00 82.70 -31.06
C GLN A 139 6.94 82.08 -30.14
N TRP A 140 6.72 82.70 -28.98
CA TRP A 140 5.67 82.33 -28.05
C TRP A 140 5.18 83.58 -27.32
N SER A 141 3.97 83.50 -26.77
CA SER A 141 3.41 84.55 -25.92
C SER A 141 2.65 83.92 -24.76
N GLU A 142 2.78 84.52 -23.59
CA GLU A 142 2.02 84.12 -22.39
C GLU A 142 1.28 85.31 -21.81
N THR A 143 0.19 85.01 -21.10
CA THR A 143 -0.69 86.03 -20.51
C THR A 143 -0.71 85.91 -19.00
N SER A 144 -0.98 87.02 -18.31
CA SER A 144 -1.11 87.03 -16.85
C SER A 144 -2.28 86.17 -16.34
N ALA A 145 -3.24 85.82 -17.21
CA ALA A 145 -4.32 84.88 -16.91
C ALA A 145 -3.81 83.43 -16.75
N ASN A 146 -2.80 83.03 -17.53
CA ASN A 146 -2.15 81.72 -17.38
C ASN A 146 -1.07 81.75 -16.30
N PHE A 147 -0.35 82.87 -16.20
CA PHE A 147 0.84 83.01 -15.37
C PHE A 147 0.82 84.33 -14.60
N ASN A 148 0.35 84.29 -13.35
CA ASN A 148 0.16 85.48 -12.51
C ASN A 148 1.45 86.20 -12.07
N ASN A 149 2.63 85.68 -12.46
CA ASN A 149 3.93 86.31 -12.23
C ASN A 149 4.28 87.36 -13.30
N ILE A 150 3.43 87.55 -14.32
CA ILE A 150 3.47 88.70 -15.24
C ILE A 150 2.74 89.87 -14.56
N THR A 151 3.49 90.84 -14.06
CA THR A 151 2.94 91.93 -13.22
C THR A 151 3.38 93.33 -13.64
N SER A 152 4.48 93.47 -14.37
CA SER A 152 5.04 94.76 -14.78
C SER A 152 5.68 94.67 -16.16
N ALA A 153 5.72 95.79 -16.90
CA ALA A 153 6.48 95.85 -18.15
C ALA A 153 7.99 95.92 -17.86
N GLY A 154 8.77 95.03 -18.48
CA GLY A 154 10.22 94.98 -18.33
C GLY A 154 10.77 93.86 -17.43
N GLN A 155 9.98 92.86 -17.09
CA GLN A 155 10.47 91.63 -16.45
C GLN A 155 11.14 90.75 -17.52
N LEU A 156 12.25 90.11 -17.17
CA LEU A 156 12.81 89.02 -17.98
C LEU A 156 12.01 87.75 -17.69
N ALA A 157 11.65 87.01 -18.72
CA ALA A 157 10.86 85.79 -18.62
C ALA A 157 11.59 84.59 -19.26
N PHE A 158 11.21 83.38 -18.86
CA PHE A 158 11.72 82.13 -19.43
C PHE A 158 10.64 81.05 -19.36
N ARG A 159 10.32 80.41 -20.48
CA ARG A 159 9.35 79.32 -20.55
C ARG A 159 10.01 77.96 -20.26
N VAL A 160 9.30 77.10 -19.54
CA VAL A 160 9.75 75.73 -19.17
C VAL A 160 8.62 74.72 -19.39
N GLY A 161 8.94 73.43 -19.40
CA GLY A 161 7.95 72.35 -19.48
C GLY A 161 7.41 72.04 -20.89
N PHE A 162 8.00 72.62 -21.93
CA PHE A 162 7.60 72.36 -23.31
C PHE A 162 7.75 70.87 -23.65
N ASN A 163 6.66 70.24 -24.13
CA ASN A 163 6.58 68.84 -24.53
C ASN A 163 6.68 67.78 -23.40
N SER A 164 6.32 68.15 -22.17
CA SER A 164 6.38 67.27 -20.99
C SER A 164 5.48 66.01 -21.03
N ALA A 165 4.58 65.90 -22.00
CA ALA A 165 3.73 64.71 -22.19
C ALA A 165 4.50 63.43 -22.57
N LEU A 166 5.72 63.55 -23.10
CA LEU A 166 6.54 62.38 -23.49
C LEU A 166 7.18 61.66 -22.30
N TYR A 167 7.07 62.17 -21.07
CA TYR A 167 7.69 61.56 -19.89
C TYR A 167 6.88 60.37 -19.32
N SER A 168 5.67 60.08 -19.83
CA SER A 168 4.81 58.97 -19.37
C SER A 168 4.89 57.69 -20.21
N ILE A 169 5.70 57.64 -21.28
CA ILE A 169 5.70 56.52 -22.25
C ILE A 169 6.68 55.38 -21.94
N TYR A 170 7.60 55.57 -20.98
CA TYR A 170 8.58 54.54 -20.59
C TYR A 170 8.25 53.95 -19.23
N LEU A 171 8.33 52.62 -19.13
CA LEU A 171 8.33 51.94 -17.84
C LEU A 171 9.57 52.40 -17.05
N ARG A 172 9.39 52.93 -15.84
CA ARG A 172 10.53 53.30 -15.01
C ARG A 172 11.24 52.06 -14.49
N ARG A 173 12.56 52.02 -14.68
CA ARG A 173 13.43 50.93 -14.21
C ARG A 173 13.70 50.96 -12.71
N ASP A 174 13.42 52.10 -12.06
CA ASP A 174 13.59 52.29 -10.62
C ASP A 174 12.41 51.73 -9.80
N GLY A 175 11.37 51.21 -10.46
CA GLY A 175 10.19 50.64 -9.81
C GLY A 175 9.29 51.66 -9.11
N THR A 176 9.56 52.97 -9.24
CA THR A 176 8.80 54.02 -8.53
C THR A 176 7.42 54.26 -9.13
N LEU A 177 7.17 53.79 -10.35
CA LEU A 177 5.89 53.92 -11.03
C LEU A 177 5.34 52.53 -11.40
N PRO A 178 4.21 52.10 -10.81
CA PRO A 178 3.57 50.85 -11.19
C PRO A 178 2.98 50.95 -12.61
N MET A 179 2.87 49.81 -13.29
CA MET A 179 2.12 49.73 -14.54
C MET A 179 0.63 49.95 -14.29
N THR A 180 0.00 50.83 -15.07
CA THR A 180 -1.45 51.05 -15.04
C THR A 180 -2.21 50.15 -16.03
N GLY A 181 -1.51 49.28 -16.75
CA GLY A 181 -2.04 48.33 -17.71
C GLY A 181 -1.15 47.09 -17.85
N ASN A 182 -1.52 46.18 -18.76
CA ASN A 182 -0.79 44.92 -18.95
C ASN A 182 0.53 45.11 -19.71
N LEU A 183 1.56 44.35 -19.35
CA LEU A 183 2.78 44.24 -20.15
C LEU A 183 2.57 43.20 -21.25
N ASN A 184 2.46 43.63 -22.49
CA ASN A 184 2.44 42.73 -23.65
C ASN A 184 3.83 42.71 -24.31
N MET A 185 4.56 41.61 -24.18
CA MET A 185 5.86 41.42 -24.81
C MET A 185 5.79 40.75 -26.19
N GLY A 186 4.59 40.42 -26.68
CA GLY A 186 4.42 39.59 -27.87
C GLY A 186 5.13 38.26 -27.74
N GLY A 187 5.86 37.85 -28.78
CA GLY A 187 6.68 36.62 -28.78
C GLY A 187 8.09 36.80 -28.19
N GLN A 188 8.37 37.90 -27.48
CA GLN A 188 9.70 38.19 -26.97
C GLN A 188 9.96 37.55 -25.61
N SER A 189 11.24 37.27 -25.33
CA SER A 189 11.69 36.62 -24.10
C SER A 189 12.05 37.63 -23.00
N VAL A 190 11.87 37.23 -21.74
CA VAL A 190 12.48 37.89 -20.57
C VAL A 190 13.68 37.07 -20.12
N TYR A 191 14.89 37.58 -20.30
CA TYR A 191 16.10 36.92 -19.82
C TYR A 191 16.50 37.41 -18.43
N ASN A 192 17.10 36.52 -17.64
CA ASN A 192 17.72 36.82 -16.35
C ASN A 192 16.78 37.47 -15.31
N ALA A 193 15.48 37.17 -15.37
CA ALA A 193 14.57 37.50 -14.28
C ALA A 193 14.92 36.64 -13.06
N GLN A 194 15.39 37.28 -11.98
CA GLN A 194 15.77 36.58 -10.76
C GLN A 194 14.54 36.02 -10.03
N ASN A 195 13.54 36.87 -9.81
CA ASN A 195 12.31 36.52 -9.11
C ASN A 195 11.10 36.93 -9.96
N ILE A 196 10.11 36.05 -10.05
CA ILE A 196 8.79 36.35 -10.60
C ILE A 196 7.79 35.89 -9.54
N THR A 197 7.08 36.83 -8.93
CA THR A 197 5.98 36.54 -8.00
C THR A 197 4.67 36.76 -8.71
N ALA A 198 3.93 35.68 -8.97
CA ALA A 198 2.61 35.74 -9.61
C ALA A 198 1.52 35.49 -8.57
N ASN A 199 0.59 36.44 -8.41
CA ASN A 199 -0.60 36.27 -7.57
C ASN A 199 -1.76 35.58 -8.32
N GLY A 200 -1.68 35.54 -9.66
CA GLY A 200 -2.67 34.92 -10.54
C GLY A 200 -2.18 33.63 -11.18
N THR A 201 -2.85 33.24 -12.26
CA THR A 201 -2.48 32.04 -13.04
C THR A 201 -1.24 32.29 -13.89
N THR A 202 -0.33 31.32 -13.93
CA THR A 202 0.75 31.26 -14.92
C THR A 202 0.42 30.21 -15.96
N THR A 203 0.32 30.60 -17.22
CA THR A 203 0.14 29.68 -18.35
C THR A 203 1.44 29.61 -19.14
N THR A 204 2.01 28.42 -19.27
CA THR A 204 3.24 28.16 -20.04
C THR A 204 3.11 26.86 -20.82
N GLY A 205 3.76 26.76 -21.96
CA GLY A 205 3.84 25.50 -22.71
C GLY A 205 4.71 24.46 -21.99
N ILE A 206 5.90 24.86 -21.53
CA ILE A 206 6.82 24.00 -20.78
C ILE A 206 7.35 24.78 -19.58
N LEU A 207 7.16 24.25 -18.38
CA LEU A 207 7.84 24.71 -17.17
C LEU A 207 9.05 23.82 -16.89
N LYS A 208 10.26 24.36 -17.07
CA LYS A 208 11.50 23.67 -16.69
C LYS A 208 11.97 24.18 -15.34
N THR A 209 12.02 23.31 -14.35
CA THR A 209 12.57 23.60 -13.02
C THR A 209 13.89 22.86 -12.83
N ASN A 210 14.99 23.59 -12.68
CA ASN A 210 16.32 23.00 -12.47
C ASN A 210 16.58 22.63 -11.00
N ALA A 211 15.63 22.94 -10.11
CA ALA A 211 15.67 22.66 -8.68
C ALA A 211 14.29 22.16 -8.22
N ALA A 212 14.09 22.05 -6.90
CA ALA A 212 12.84 21.60 -6.32
C ALA A 212 11.66 22.53 -6.68
N ALA A 213 10.55 21.93 -7.11
CA ALA A 213 9.27 22.60 -7.25
C ALA A 213 8.37 22.21 -6.07
N THR A 214 7.84 23.20 -5.36
CA THR A 214 6.89 22.98 -4.27
C THR A 214 5.51 23.42 -4.71
N VAL A 215 4.51 22.53 -4.60
CA VAL A 215 3.11 22.83 -4.86
C VAL A 215 2.38 22.86 -3.52
N GLY A 216 1.83 24.02 -3.15
CA GLY A 216 1.29 24.22 -1.80
C GLY A 216 0.00 23.44 -1.49
N THR A 217 -0.78 23.08 -2.50
CA THR A 217 -2.07 22.38 -2.33
C THR A 217 -2.19 21.19 -3.26
N THR A 218 -2.56 21.43 -4.52
CA THR A 218 -2.94 20.38 -5.46
C THR A 218 -2.10 20.47 -6.72
N LEU A 219 -1.48 19.35 -7.11
CA LEU A 219 -0.90 19.14 -8.43
C LEU A 219 -1.88 18.29 -9.26
N ASN A 220 -2.58 18.92 -10.21
CA ASN A 220 -3.44 18.21 -11.16
C ASN A 220 -2.68 17.98 -12.47
N VAL A 221 -2.54 16.71 -12.88
CA VAL A 221 -1.83 16.33 -14.11
C VAL A 221 -2.80 15.57 -15.02
N ALA A 222 -3.15 16.17 -16.16
CA ALA A 222 -4.04 15.53 -17.14
C ALA A 222 -3.38 14.41 -17.94
N GLY A 223 -2.04 14.44 -18.04
CA GLY A 223 -1.23 13.45 -18.75
C GLY A 223 -0.51 12.47 -17.82
N VAL A 224 0.49 11.80 -18.38
CA VAL A 224 1.37 10.89 -17.63
C VAL A 224 2.35 11.68 -16.76
N THR A 225 2.51 11.25 -15.52
CA THR A 225 3.59 11.71 -14.64
C THR A 225 4.68 10.65 -14.62
N THR A 226 5.90 11.01 -15.02
CA THR A 226 7.08 10.12 -14.94
C THR A 226 8.01 10.62 -13.85
N LEU A 227 8.21 9.81 -12.81
CA LEU A 227 9.19 10.05 -11.76
C LEU A 227 10.41 9.15 -12.04
N ARG A 228 11.61 9.76 -12.11
CA ARG A 228 12.86 9.02 -12.38
C ARG A 228 13.48 8.37 -11.14
N SER A 229 12.89 8.63 -9.98
CA SER A 229 13.31 8.17 -8.66
C SER A 229 12.05 7.88 -7.84
N ASP A 230 12.08 8.09 -6.54
CA ASP A 230 11.04 7.62 -5.63
C ASP A 230 9.84 8.58 -5.56
N LEU A 231 8.67 8.00 -5.32
CA LEU A 231 7.48 8.72 -4.87
C LEU A 231 7.30 8.47 -3.37
N ASN A 232 7.59 9.47 -2.54
CA ASN A 232 7.33 9.42 -1.11
C ASN A 232 5.96 10.05 -0.81
N VAL A 233 5.03 9.27 -0.26
CA VAL A 233 3.69 9.71 0.14
C VAL A 233 3.56 9.62 1.66
N TYR A 234 3.53 10.76 2.34
CA TYR A 234 3.36 10.81 3.80
C TYR A 234 1.92 10.50 4.25
N GLY A 235 0.95 10.75 3.37
CA GLY A 235 -0.47 10.43 3.58
C GLY A 235 -0.92 9.18 2.83
N ASN A 236 -2.16 9.20 2.35
CA ASN A 236 -2.72 8.10 1.59
C ASN A 236 -2.42 8.23 0.09
N GLY A 237 -1.96 7.14 -0.54
CA GLY A 237 -1.92 6.99 -1.99
C GLY A 237 -3.14 6.23 -2.47
N GLN A 238 -3.90 6.78 -3.42
CA GLN A 238 -5.03 6.10 -4.06
C GLN A 238 -4.73 5.89 -5.54
N ILE A 239 -4.92 4.65 -6.02
CA ILE A 239 -4.76 4.28 -7.43
C ILE A 239 -6.10 3.69 -7.87
N TYR A 240 -6.81 4.41 -8.75
CA TYR A 240 -8.11 3.98 -9.27
C TYR A 240 -7.99 2.93 -10.38
N GLY A 241 -6.82 2.85 -11.02
CA GLY A 241 -6.50 1.85 -12.05
C GLY A 241 -5.63 0.72 -11.50
N ASN A 242 -4.75 0.20 -12.35
CA ASN A 242 -3.83 -0.87 -11.99
C ASN A 242 -2.55 -0.33 -11.33
N LEU A 243 -2.10 -0.98 -10.26
CA LEU A 243 -0.74 -0.81 -9.73
C LEU A 243 0.14 -1.94 -10.29
N ASN A 244 1.06 -1.60 -11.19
CA ASN A 244 2.05 -2.54 -11.72
C ASN A 244 3.42 -2.30 -11.05
N SER A 245 3.77 -3.14 -10.08
CA SER A 245 5.04 -3.08 -9.35
C SER A 245 5.96 -4.23 -9.77
N ASN A 246 7.18 -3.92 -10.21
CA ASN A 246 8.17 -4.93 -10.62
C ASN A 246 8.91 -5.58 -9.44
N ASN A 247 8.81 -5.01 -8.24
CA ASN A 247 9.54 -5.47 -7.06
C ASN A 247 8.55 -5.90 -5.96
N THR A 248 8.43 -5.10 -4.90
CA THR A 248 7.66 -5.46 -3.71
C THR A 248 6.46 -4.54 -3.55
N VAL A 249 5.33 -5.12 -3.17
CA VAL A 249 4.19 -4.40 -2.60
C VAL A 249 4.09 -4.85 -1.14
N SER A 250 4.29 -3.92 -0.20
CA SER A 250 4.29 -4.21 1.23
C SER A 250 3.39 -3.21 1.96
N GLY A 251 2.70 -3.70 2.97
CA GLY A 251 1.85 -2.92 3.85
C GLY A 251 1.51 -3.73 5.09
N LYS A 252 1.10 -3.06 6.17
CA LYS A 252 0.64 -3.72 7.40
C LYS A 252 -0.56 -4.65 7.14
N THR A 253 -1.37 -4.33 6.14
CA THR A 253 -2.52 -5.12 5.71
C THR A 253 -2.65 -5.01 4.20
N VAL A 254 -2.85 -6.16 3.54
CA VAL A 254 -3.15 -6.24 2.09
C VAL A 254 -4.51 -6.94 1.96
N ILE A 255 -5.48 -6.25 1.35
CA ILE A 255 -6.83 -6.78 1.12
C ILE A 255 -7.05 -6.88 -0.38
N SER A 256 -7.17 -8.11 -0.90
CA SER A 256 -7.67 -8.33 -2.26
C SER A 256 -9.18 -8.52 -2.23
N ARG A 257 -9.91 -7.80 -3.10
CA ARG A 257 -11.36 -7.96 -3.27
C ARG A 257 -11.72 -9.01 -4.34
N GLY A 258 -10.71 -9.52 -5.05
CA GLY A 258 -10.85 -10.52 -6.10
C GLY A 258 -9.81 -11.61 -5.95
N GLU A 259 -9.45 -12.25 -7.07
CA GLU A 259 -8.49 -13.35 -7.10
C GLU A 259 -7.06 -12.87 -6.84
N THR A 260 -6.20 -13.79 -6.39
CA THR A 260 -4.76 -13.55 -6.21
C THR A 260 -4.00 -14.59 -7.02
N TYR A 261 -3.26 -14.14 -8.03
CA TYR A 261 -2.42 -15.00 -8.88
C TYR A 261 -0.96 -14.84 -8.48
N THR A 262 -0.29 -15.96 -8.16
CA THR A 262 1.14 -15.98 -7.78
C THR A 262 1.90 -16.94 -8.69
N GLN A 263 2.99 -16.48 -9.32
CA GLN A 263 3.86 -17.35 -10.13
C GLN A 263 4.79 -18.25 -9.27
N ASN A 264 5.06 -17.83 -8.03
CA ASN A 264 5.92 -18.53 -7.08
C ASN A 264 5.14 -18.85 -5.79
N TRP A 265 5.85 -19.27 -4.74
CA TRP A 265 5.23 -19.66 -3.47
C TRP A 265 4.48 -18.51 -2.79
N PHE A 266 3.29 -18.84 -2.27
CA PHE A 266 2.60 -18.04 -1.27
C PHE A 266 3.25 -18.32 0.10
N ARG A 267 3.86 -17.30 0.73
CA ARG A 267 4.58 -17.44 2.01
C ARG A 267 3.89 -16.64 3.12
N ILE A 268 3.73 -17.27 4.27
CA ILE A 268 3.22 -16.64 5.50
C ILE A 268 4.40 -16.58 6.48
N LEU A 269 4.86 -15.38 6.81
CA LEU A 269 6.06 -15.16 7.64
C LEU A 269 5.76 -15.01 9.14
N GLY A 270 4.49 -14.74 9.49
CA GLY A 270 4.05 -14.62 10.88
C GLY A 270 3.44 -15.92 11.41
N ASP A 271 3.13 -15.94 12.70
CA ASP A 271 2.69 -17.15 13.42
C ASP A 271 1.21 -17.50 13.17
N GLY A 272 0.42 -16.60 12.58
CA GLY A 272 -1.04 -16.74 12.44
C GLY A 272 -1.54 -17.69 11.35
N GLY A 273 -0.67 -18.15 10.45
CA GLY A 273 -1.04 -19.07 9.37
C GLY A 273 -2.08 -18.52 8.39
N LEU A 274 -2.83 -19.42 7.74
CA LEU A 274 -3.88 -19.11 6.77
C LEU A 274 -5.26 -19.15 7.44
N TYR A 275 -6.00 -18.05 7.41
CA TYR A 275 -7.31 -17.93 8.07
C TYR A 275 -8.41 -17.49 7.09
N PHE A 276 -9.43 -18.32 6.93
CA PHE A 276 -10.61 -18.02 6.09
C PHE A 276 -11.75 -17.44 6.93
N GLU A 277 -11.86 -16.11 6.97
CA GLU A 277 -12.76 -15.38 7.88
C GLU A 277 -14.23 -15.82 7.78
N LYS A 278 -14.76 -15.92 6.55
CA LYS A 278 -16.15 -16.35 6.31
C LYS A 278 -16.44 -17.76 6.85
N TYR A 279 -15.44 -18.62 6.94
CA TYR A 279 -15.58 -20.02 7.36
C TYR A 279 -14.94 -20.32 8.72
N GLY A 280 -14.68 -19.29 9.53
CA GLY A 280 -14.13 -19.45 10.88
C GLY A 280 -12.75 -20.14 10.89
N GLY A 281 -11.92 -19.87 9.87
CA GLY A 281 -10.60 -20.47 9.73
C GLY A 281 -10.54 -21.76 8.92
N ARG A 282 -11.69 -22.37 8.57
CA ARG A 282 -11.72 -23.61 7.78
C ARG A 282 -11.32 -23.34 6.32
N LEU A 283 -10.28 -24.03 5.85
CA LEU A 283 -9.96 -24.14 4.43
C LEU A 283 -11.16 -24.76 3.70
N THR A 284 -11.84 -23.96 2.88
CA THR A 284 -13.06 -24.33 2.18
C THR A 284 -12.89 -24.06 0.69
N MET A 285 -12.95 -25.11 -0.13
CA MET A 285 -13.04 -24.99 -1.59
C MET A 285 -14.53 -24.98 -1.96
N LEU A 286 -14.92 -24.03 -2.82
CA LEU A 286 -16.32 -23.80 -3.21
C LEU A 286 -16.74 -24.62 -4.45
N ASP A 287 -15.77 -25.18 -5.17
CA ASP A 287 -15.99 -26.15 -6.24
C ASP A 287 -15.74 -27.58 -5.74
N ASN A 288 -16.01 -28.56 -6.60
CA ASN A 288 -16.14 -29.97 -6.23
C ASN A 288 -14.82 -30.70 -6.02
N ASN A 289 -13.68 -30.00 -5.95
CA ASN A 289 -12.40 -30.67 -5.79
C ASN A 289 -11.91 -30.64 -4.34
N THR A 290 -11.36 -31.78 -3.93
CA THR A 290 -10.48 -31.88 -2.77
C THR A 290 -9.31 -30.90 -2.93
N ILE A 291 -8.66 -30.55 -1.81
CA ILE A 291 -7.32 -29.95 -1.86
C ILE A 291 -6.43 -30.97 -2.58
N SER A 292 -6.16 -30.74 -3.86
CA SER A 292 -5.27 -31.59 -4.64
C SER A 292 -3.86 -31.04 -4.54
N ALA A 293 -2.96 -31.85 -3.98
CA ALA A 293 -1.52 -31.59 -4.08
C ALA A 293 -0.95 -32.02 -5.46
N GLY A 294 -1.80 -32.41 -6.41
CA GLY A 294 -1.37 -32.96 -7.70
C GLY A 294 -0.61 -34.27 -7.52
N GLU A 295 0.55 -34.39 -8.16
CA GLU A 295 1.49 -35.51 -7.97
C GLU A 295 2.33 -35.40 -6.68
N SER A 296 2.12 -34.36 -5.86
CA SER A 296 2.87 -34.12 -4.63
C SER A 296 2.13 -34.59 -3.38
N ASN A 297 2.87 -34.72 -2.28
CA ASN A 297 2.34 -35.14 -0.99
C ASN A 297 1.88 -33.94 -0.14
N LEU A 298 0.80 -34.11 0.63
CA LEU A 298 0.48 -33.22 1.75
C LEU A 298 1.26 -33.67 3.00
N LYS A 299 2.37 -32.99 3.29
CA LYS A 299 3.18 -33.27 4.49
C LYS A 299 2.85 -32.30 5.62
N THR A 300 2.57 -32.83 6.81
CA THR A 300 2.54 -32.06 8.05
C THR A 300 3.73 -32.48 8.93
N ASN A 301 4.28 -31.56 9.72
CA ASN A 301 5.39 -31.88 10.64
C ASN A 301 4.90 -32.46 11.99
N SER A 302 3.60 -32.68 12.15
CA SER A 302 2.96 -33.14 13.39
C SER A 302 1.74 -33.99 13.03
N VAL A 303 0.56 -33.64 13.52
CA VAL A 303 -0.67 -34.43 13.37
C VAL A 303 -1.60 -33.80 12.33
N LEU A 304 -2.23 -34.65 11.50
CA LEU A 304 -3.41 -34.29 10.71
C LEU A 304 -4.66 -34.69 11.49
N TYR A 305 -5.42 -33.71 11.99
CA TYR A 305 -6.73 -33.96 12.60
C TYR A 305 -7.82 -33.92 11.53
N GLY A 306 -8.48 -35.06 11.31
CA GLY A 306 -9.64 -35.16 10.44
C GLY A 306 -10.74 -35.95 11.14
N ALA A 307 -11.99 -35.47 11.05
CA ALA A 307 -13.13 -36.25 11.53
C ALA A 307 -13.35 -37.53 10.69
N TYR A 308 -12.96 -37.50 9.43
CA TYR A 308 -12.99 -38.63 8.53
C TYR A 308 -11.83 -38.54 7.53
N VAL A 309 -11.13 -39.64 7.31
CA VAL A 309 -10.01 -39.74 6.37
C VAL A 309 -10.35 -40.85 5.36
N ILE A 310 -10.43 -40.48 4.09
CA ILE A 310 -10.65 -41.43 2.99
C ILE A 310 -9.34 -41.55 2.21
N SER A 311 -8.82 -42.77 2.11
CA SER A 311 -7.73 -43.10 1.19
C SER A 311 -8.29 -43.98 0.08
N SER A 312 -8.13 -43.57 -1.18
CA SER A 312 -8.43 -44.41 -2.34
C SER A 312 -7.30 -45.40 -2.67
N GLY A 313 -6.14 -45.22 -2.05
CA GLY A 313 -5.00 -46.13 -2.11
C GLY A 313 -4.63 -46.68 -0.74
N ASN A 314 -3.38 -47.10 -0.59
CA ASN A 314 -2.88 -47.69 0.64
C ASN A 314 -2.72 -46.64 1.75
N ILE A 315 -2.96 -47.06 3.00
CA ILE A 315 -2.53 -46.32 4.19
C ILE A 315 -1.20 -46.93 4.63
N ASP A 316 -0.10 -46.22 4.40
CA ASP A 316 1.23 -46.60 4.88
C ASP A 316 1.53 -45.88 6.21
N ALA A 317 1.68 -46.64 7.29
CA ALA A 317 1.95 -46.14 8.62
C ALA A 317 3.15 -46.87 9.22
N ALA A 318 4.26 -46.13 9.43
CA ALA A 318 5.44 -46.67 10.10
C ALA A 318 5.22 -47.02 11.58
N GLY A 319 4.17 -46.45 12.19
CA GLY A 319 3.75 -46.70 13.56
C GLY A 319 2.49 -47.56 13.65
N THR A 320 1.69 -47.33 14.69
CA THR A 320 0.44 -48.06 14.92
C THR A 320 -0.74 -47.37 14.24
N VAL A 321 -1.63 -48.15 13.63
CA VAL A 321 -2.98 -47.71 13.24
C VAL A 321 -3.95 -48.16 14.33
N THR A 322 -4.52 -47.20 15.07
CA THR A 322 -5.54 -47.48 16.09
C THR A 322 -6.91 -47.12 15.53
N ALA A 323 -7.83 -48.07 15.56
CA ALA A 323 -9.21 -47.89 15.15
C ALA A 323 -10.13 -48.66 16.10
N GLU A 324 -11.34 -48.14 16.34
CA GLU A 324 -12.36 -48.86 17.11
C GLU A 324 -12.83 -50.13 16.40
N ARG A 325 -12.82 -50.10 15.06
CA ARG A 325 -13.19 -51.21 14.17
C ARG A 325 -12.39 -51.13 12.88
N VAL A 326 -11.96 -52.27 12.37
CA VAL A 326 -11.35 -52.40 11.04
C VAL A 326 -12.17 -53.42 10.24
N ASP A 327 -12.84 -52.94 9.20
CA ASP A 327 -13.56 -53.79 8.24
C ASP A 327 -12.67 -54.05 7.03
N VAL A 328 -12.30 -55.31 6.81
CA VAL A 328 -11.43 -55.74 5.70
C VAL A 328 -12.23 -56.59 4.73
N ALA A 329 -12.24 -56.20 3.45
CA ALA A 329 -13.07 -56.84 2.43
C ALA A 329 -12.48 -58.14 1.85
N ASP A 330 -11.15 -58.30 1.88
CA ASP A 330 -10.46 -59.41 1.24
C ASP A 330 -9.73 -60.27 2.28
N TYR A 331 -8.50 -59.92 2.65
CA TYR A 331 -7.71 -60.66 3.64
C TYR A 331 -6.99 -59.74 4.64
N VAL A 332 -6.74 -60.27 5.83
CA VAL A 332 -5.84 -59.66 6.82
C VAL A 332 -4.50 -60.40 6.75
N TRP A 333 -3.44 -59.71 6.34
CA TRP A 333 -2.08 -60.23 6.39
C TRP A 333 -1.31 -59.60 7.55
N ALA A 334 -1.01 -60.41 8.57
CA ALA A 334 -0.20 -60.00 9.71
C ALA A 334 1.04 -60.88 9.80
N SER A 335 2.24 -60.28 9.83
CA SER A 335 3.50 -61.01 10.04
C SER A 335 3.73 -61.43 11.49
N GLY A 336 2.99 -60.81 12.42
CA GLY A 336 3.01 -61.11 13.84
C GLY A 336 1.70 -61.74 14.33
N ASN A 337 1.39 -61.48 15.59
CA ASN A 337 0.22 -62.09 16.24
C ASN A 337 -1.08 -61.37 15.85
N ILE A 338 -2.14 -62.16 15.62
CA ILE A 338 -3.53 -61.67 15.63
C ILE A 338 -4.12 -62.03 16.99
N SER A 339 -4.29 -61.03 17.86
CA SER A 339 -4.94 -61.20 19.16
C SER A 339 -6.39 -60.75 19.05
N SER A 340 -7.33 -61.68 19.27
CA SER A 340 -8.75 -61.41 19.26
C SER A 340 -9.44 -62.12 20.42
N ASN A 341 -10.44 -61.47 21.01
CA ASN A 341 -11.32 -62.09 22.01
C ASN A 341 -12.16 -63.22 21.40
N TYR A 342 -12.41 -63.18 20.10
CA TYR A 342 -13.21 -64.16 19.38
C TYR A 342 -12.73 -64.28 17.93
N VAL A 343 -12.43 -65.50 17.50
CA VAL A 343 -12.08 -65.82 16.12
C VAL A 343 -13.18 -66.71 15.57
N HIS A 344 -13.89 -66.22 14.55
CA HIS A 344 -14.93 -66.98 13.85
C HIS A 344 -14.59 -67.07 12.38
N SER A 345 -14.21 -68.27 11.94
CA SER A 345 -14.02 -68.61 10.54
C SER A 345 -15.26 -69.31 10.02
N THR A 346 -15.80 -68.86 8.89
CA THR A 346 -16.84 -69.58 8.15
C THR A 346 -16.26 -70.69 7.25
N GLY A 347 -14.94 -70.74 7.14
CA GLY A 347 -14.20 -71.78 6.44
C GLY A 347 -13.26 -72.52 7.39
N ASN A 348 -12.11 -72.92 6.86
CA ASN A 348 -11.11 -73.64 7.62
C ASN A 348 -10.28 -72.70 8.49
N ILE A 349 -9.66 -73.25 9.53
CA ILE A 349 -8.53 -72.66 10.24
C ILE A 349 -7.35 -73.58 9.94
N ASP A 350 -6.40 -73.10 9.14
CA ASP A 350 -5.16 -73.80 8.87
C ASP A 350 -4.06 -73.28 9.79
N ALA A 351 -3.34 -74.19 10.42
CA ALA A 351 -2.29 -73.87 11.38
C ALA A 351 -1.10 -74.80 11.13
N ASP A 352 0.00 -74.24 10.61
CA ASP A 352 1.26 -74.97 10.39
C ASP A 352 1.85 -75.54 11.69
N GLY A 353 1.49 -74.94 12.83
CA GLY A 353 1.93 -75.33 14.17
C GLY A 353 0.87 -76.05 14.97
N GLN A 354 0.74 -75.68 16.24
CA GLN A 354 -0.20 -76.29 17.18
C GLN A 354 -1.45 -75.43 17.34
N ILE A 355 -2.60 -76.07 17.46
CA ILE A 355 -3.82 -75.45 17.98
C ILE A 355 -3.88 -75.74 19.49
N ASN A 356 -3.62 -74.71 20.30
CA ASN A 356 -3.66 -74.82 21.76
C ASN A 356 -4.93 -74.19 22.31
N ALA A 357 -5.71 -74.95 23.07
CA ALA A 357 -6.89 -74.46 23.81
C ALA A 357 -6.65 -74.61 25.32
N ASN A 358 -6.90 -73.55 26.08
CA ASN A 358 -6.70 -73.57 27.54
C ASN A 358 -7.79 -74.35 28.30
N GLU A 359 -8.97 -74.49 27.70
CA GLU A 359 -10.11 -75.18 28.32
C GLU A 359 -10.46 -76.44 27.52
N PHE A 360 -11.31 -76.34 26.49
CA PHE A 360 -11.73 -77.47 25.67
C PHE A 360 -11.74 -77.11 24.18
N VAL A 361 -11.42 -78.09 23.33
CA VAL A 361 -11.70 -78.03 21.88
C VAL A 361 -13.03 -78.71 21.62
N TYR A 362 -14.03 -77.94 21.20
CA TYR A 362 -15.31 -78.49 20.77
C TYR A 362 -15.28 -78.87 19.29
N ILE A 363 -15.28 -80.16 19.00
CA ILE A 363 -15.34 -80.70 17.63
C ILE A 363 -16.79 -81.02 17.30
N ASN A 364 -17.39 -80.24 16.39
CA ASN A 364 -18.79 -80.43 16.01
C ASN A 364 -18.98 -81.47 14.87
N GLY A 365 -17.89 -81.97 14.28
CA GLY A 365 -17.95 -83.03 13.28
C GLY A 365 -18.46 -84.33 13.90
N GLN A 366 -19.71 -84.68 13.62
CA GLN A 366 -20.33 -85.92 14.08
C GLN A 366 -20.19 -87.02 13.02
N ALA A 367 -19.86 -88.24 13.46
CA ALA A 367 -19.79 -89.41 12.62
C ALA A 367 -20.16 -90.68 13.39
N ASN A 368 -20.47 -91.75 12.66
CA ASN A 368 -20.71 -93.07 13.22
C ASN A 368 -19.48 -93.96 12.98
N VAL A 369 -19.21 -94.85 13.93
CA VAL A 369 -18.14 -95.85 13.80
C VAL A 369 -18.36 -96.70 12.54
N GLY A 370 -17.29 -96.92 11.77
CA GLY A 370 -17.30 -97.69 10.53
C GLY A 370 -17.77 -96.93 9.29
N TRP A 371 -18.17 -95.66 9.41
CA TRP A 371 -18.45 -94.83 8.23
C TRP A 371 -17.15 -94.38 7.55
N GLY A 372 -17.23 -94.16 6.23
CA GLY A 372 -16.11 -93.65 5.43
C GLY A 372 -15.66 -92.27 5.87
N CYS A 373 -14.36 -92.03 5.85
CA CYS A 373 -13.76 -90.74 6.21
C CYS A 373 -12.51 -90.44 5.37
N SER A 374 -12.24 -89.16 5.15
CA SER A 374 -11.03 -88.69 4.45
C SER A 374 -10.78 -87.21 4.79
N PRO A 375 -9.52 -86.78 4.95
CA PRO A 375 -8.31 -87.59 4.98
C PRO A 375 -8.18 -88.41 6.28
N ASN A 376 -7.27 -89.39 6.28
CA ASN A 376 -6.86 -90.05 7.53
C ASN A 376 -6.29 -89.01 8.51
N GLY A 377 -6.57 -89.19 9.79
CA GLY A 377 -6.14 -88.29 10.87
C GLY A 377 -7.18 -87.25 11.31
N LEU A 378 -8.32 -87.11 10.59
CA LEU A 378 -9.43 -86.29 11.06
C LEU A 378 -9.91 -86.76 12.44
N GLN A 379 -10.19 -85.79 13.31
CA GLN A 379 -10.80 -86.01 14.61
C GLN A 379 -12.26 -85.60 14.56
N GLY A 380 -13.14 -86.42 15.13
CA GLY A 380 -14.58 -86.21 15.17
C GLY A 380 -15.16 -86.76 16.47
N ARG A 381 -16.48 -86.82 16.55
CA ARG A 381 -17.17 -87.46 17.68
C ARG A 381 -18.43 -88.21 17.26
N THR A 382 -18.93 -89.09 18.11
CA THR A 382 -20.29 -89.63 17.96
C THR A 382 -21.35 -88.60 18.41
N SER A 383 -22.63 -88.91 18.17
CA SER A 383 -23.75 -88.13 18.70
C SER A 383 -23.71 -87.98 20.22
N GLU A 384 -23.22 -89.01 20.92
CA GLU A 384 -23.08 -89.08 22.38
C GLU A 384 -21.80 -88.40 22.89
N GLY A 385 -20.91 -87.95 22.00
CA GLY A 385 -19.70 -87.20 22.36
C GLY A 385 -18.42 -88.02 22.52
N ALA A 386 -18.43 -89.32 22.20
CA ALA A 386 -17.21 -90.14 22.20
C ALA A 386 -16.27 -89.72 21.05
N ILE A 387 -14.98 -89.58 21.31
CA ILE A 387 -14.00 -89.15 20.30
C ILE A 387 -13.76 -90.25 19.26
N LEU A 388 -13.72 -89.82 18.00
CA LEU A 388 -13.45 -90.65 16.83
C LEU A 388 -12.21 -90.16 16.10
N SER A 389 -11.45 -91.10 15.52
CA SER A 389 -10.33 -90.80 14.63
C SER A 389 -10.55 -91.48 13.28
N CYS A 390 -10.27 -90.78 12.20
CA CYS A 390 -10.28 -91.35 10.86
C CYS A 390 -9.01 -92.17 10.61
N VAL A 391 -9.12 -93.49 10.51
CA VAL A 391 -7.99 -94.41 10.34
C VAL A 391 -8.30 -95.37 9.19
N ASN A 392 -7.38 -95.47 8.22
CA ASN A 392 -7.52 -96.32 7.02
C ASN A 392 -8.85 -96.10 6.26
N GLY A 393 -9.31 -94.84 6.22
CA GLY A 393 -10.54 -94.44 5.52
C GLY A 393 -11.83 -94.70 6.28
N LEU A 394 -11.79 -95.14 7.54
CA LEU A 394 -12.96 -95.41 8.37
C LEU A 394 -12.89 -94.69 9.72
N TRP A 395 -14.03 -94.21 10.21
CA TRP A 395 -14.17 -93.66 11.56
C TRP A 395 -14.05 -94.77 12.61
N GLN A 396 -13.08 -94.64 13.52
CA GLN A 396 -12.84 -95.60 14.59
C GLN A 396 -13.00 -94.94 15.96
N SER A 397 -13.56 -95.69 16.92
CA SER A 397 -13.62 -95.31 18.33
C SER A 397 -12.23 -95.42 18.95
N SER A 398 -11.87 -94.46 19.81
CA SER A 398 -10.60 -94.46 20.55
C SER A 398 -10.57 -95.37 21.77
N SER A 399 -11.73 -95.92 22.17
CA SER A 399 -11.92 -96.59 23.45
C SER A 399 -12.39 -98.02 23.24
N ALA A 400 -11.44 -98.95 23.15
CA ALA A 400 -11.72 -100.36 23.41
C ALA A 400 -12.06 -100.51 24.90
N ARG A 401 -13.30 -100.91 25.25
CA ARG A 401 -13.65 -101.24 26.65
C ARG A 401 -13.58 -102.74 26.90
N ILE A 402 -13.21 -103.13 28.11
CA ILE A 402 -13.23 -104.52 28.56
C ILE A 402 -14.53 -104.76 29.33
N GLU A 403 -15.38 -105.66 28.85
CA GLU A 403 -16.53 -106.17 29.60
C GLU A 403 -16.09 -107.37 30.45
N ARG A 404 -16.65 -107.51 31.66
CA ARG A 404 -16.37 -108.59 32.62
C ARG A 404 -17.66 -109.28 33.04
N THR A 405 -17.63 -110.60 33.18
CA THR A 405 -18.77 -111.38 33.67
C THR A 405 -18.33 -112.50 34.62
N GLN A 406 -19.26 -112.99 35.43
CA GLN A 406 -19.07 -114.12 36.34
C GLN A 406 -20.18 -115.16 36.15
N PHE A 407 -19.84 -116.44 36.25
CA PHE A 407 -20.81 -117.55 36.17
C PHE A 407 -20.36 -118.73 37.02
N LEU A 408 -21.29 -119.62 37.38
CA LEU A 408 -21.03 -120.81 38.20
C LEU A 408 -21.04 -122.06 37.33
N VAL A 409 -20.15 -123.01 37.64
CA VAL A 409 -20.11 -124.33 37.03
C VAL A 409 -20.28 -125.39 38.12
N SER A 410 -21.40 -126.09 38.08
CA SER A 410 -21.87 -127.00 39.14
C SER A 410 -21.73 -128.49 38.80
N SER A 411 -21.11 -128.83 37.66
CA SER A 411 -20.78 -130.22 37.30
C SER A 411 -19.71 -130.29 36.22
N GLY A 412 -18.75 -131.20 36.36
CA GLY A 412 -17.77 -131.54 35.32
C GLY A 412 -16.53 -132.23 35.89
N SER A 413 -15.69 -132.80 35.02
CA SER A 413 -14.45 -133.49 35.39
C SER A 413 -13.31 -132.80 34.64
N ASN A 414 -12.59 -131.87 35.31
CA ASN A 414 -11.31 -131.22 34.94
C ASN A 414 -11.27 -129.78 35.50
N TYR A 415 -10.82 -129.65 36.76
CA TYR A 415 -10.77 -128.38 37.49
C TYR A 415 -9.89 -127.31 36.81
N GLY A 416 -8.86 -127.70 36.05
CA GLY A 416 -7.94 -126.78 35.39
C GLY A 416 -8.52 -125.94 34.24
N ASP A 417 -9.56 -126.41 33.54
CA ASP A 417 -10.11 -125.76 32.34
C ASP A 417 -11.64 -125.61 32.37
N ILE A 418 -12.28 -125.85 33.52
CA ILE A 418 -13.74 -125.89 33.65
C ILE A 418 -14.42 -124.59 33.18
N CYS A 419 -13.82 -123.43 33.45
CA CYS A 419 -14.35 -122.13 33.06
C CYS A 419 -14.26 -121.88 31.56
N GLN A 420 -13.13 -122.21 30.94
CA GLN A 420 -12.98 -122.04 29.49
C GLN A 420 -13.84 -123.04 28.72
N SER A 421 -13.96 -124.27 29.23
CA SER A 421 -14.87 -125.27 28.68
C SER A 421 -16.32 -124.78 28.71
N ASN A 422 -16.77 -124.23 29.83
CA ASN A 422 -18.13 -123.68 29.97
C ASN A 422 -18.39 -122.49 29.03
N ILE A 423 -17.41 -121.57 28.88
CA ILE A 423 -17.47 -120.47 27.92
C ILE A 423 -17.66 -120.98 26.48
N ASN A 424 -16.96 -122.05 26.12
CA ASN A 424 -17.05 -122.66 24.80
C ASN A 424 -18.42 -123.33 24.60
N SER A 425 -18.88 -124.14 25.55
CA SER A 425 -20.16 -124.86 25.48
C SER A 425 -21.38 -123.94 25.47
N ASN A 426 -21.31 -122.77 26.09
CA ASN A 426 -22.41 -121.80 26.14
C ASN A 426 -22.33 -120.73 25.02
N GLY A 427 -21.45 -120.90 24.03
CA GLY A 427 -21.32 -119.97 22.90
C GLY A 427 -20.77 -118.58 23.28
N MET A 428 -20.25 -118.42 24.50
CA MET A 428 -19.67 -117.17 24.97
C MET A 428 -18.32 -116.89 24.28
N ALA A 429 -17.55 -117.93 23.94
CA ALA A 429 -16.31 -117.77 23.15
C ALA A 429 -16.57 -117.12 21.78
N ALA A 430 -17.67 -117.50 21.11
CA ALA A 430 -18.07 -116.90 19.82
C ALA A 430 -18.48 -115.42 19.95
N GLN A 431 -18.79 -114.98 21.18
CA GLN A 431 -19.07 -113.58 21.51
C GLN A 431 -17.83 -112.83 22.02
N GLY A 432 -16.64 -113.45 21.94
CA GLY A 432 -15.35 -112.87 22.30
C GLY A 432 -14.96 -113.00 23.77
N TRP A 433 -15.72 -113.73 24.59
CA TRP A 433 -15.39 -113.97 26.00
C TRP A 433 -14.25 -114.98 26.15
N VAL A 434 -13.30 -114.67 27.02
CA VAL A 434 -12.18 -115.56 27.41
C VAL A 434 -12.18 -115.70 28.94
N ALA A 435 -11.93 -116.91 29.44
CA ALA A 435 -11.84 -117.14 30.87
C ALA A 435 -10.67 -116.33 31.46
N SER A 436 -10.91 -115.62 32.56
CA SER A 436 -9.90 -114.84 33.27
C SER A 436 -9.56 -115.38 34.66
N GLY A 437 -10.25 -116.44 35.12
CA GLY A 437 -9.92 -117.17 36.34
C GLY A 437 -11.09 -117.98 36.91
N SER A 438 -10.80 -118.79 37.93
CA SER A 438 -11.77 -119.56 38.72
C SER A 438 -11.44 -119.52 40.22
N ASP A 439 -12.40 -119.85 41.10
CA ASP A 439 -12.12 -120.15 42.53
C ASP A 439 -11.81 -121.64 42.77
N ALA A 440 -11.32 -121.97 43.98
CA ALA A 440 -10.76 -123.29 44.32
C ALA A 440 -11.65 -124.22 45.12
N CYS A 441 -11.68 -125.51 44.74
CA CYS A 441 -12.41 -126.58 45.43
C CYS A 441 -11.64 -127.13 46.64
N THR A 442 -12.37 -127.64 47.64
CA THR A 442 -11.85 -128.30 48.85
C THR A 442 -11.65 -129.80 48.58
N GLU A 443 -10.49 -130.37 48.96
CA GLU A 443 -10.08 -131.75 48.62
C GLU A 443 -10.49 -132.78 49.69
N ASP A 444 -11.36 -133.71 49.30
CA ASP A 444 -11.73 -134.90 50.06
C ASP A 444 -11.07 -136.15 49.44
N GLY A 445 -9.74 -136.22 49.44
CA GLY A 445 -9.01 -137.51 49.49
C GLY A 445 -9.03 -138.50 48.32
N ASN A 446 -9.30 -138.08 47.06
CA ASN A 446 -8.71 -138.60 45.79
C ASN A 446 -9.55 -138.35 44.51
N ASP A 447 -10.61 -137.55 44.56
CA ASP A 447 -11.23 -136.95 43.37
C ASP A 447 -11.76 -135.54 43.73
N CYS A 448 -11.28 -134.49 43.05
CA CYS A 448 -11.86 -133.15 43.18
C CYS A 448 -13.24 -133.13 42.53
N SER A 449 -14.32 -133.32 43.31
CA SER A 449 -15.67 -133.10 42.81
C SER A 449 -15.92 -131.60 42.63
N VAL A 450 -16.20 -131.19 41.39
CA VAL A 450 -16.51 -129.81 41.03
C VAL A 450 -17.90 -129.46 41.57
N ASP A 451 -17.97 -128.91 42.78
CA ASP A 451 -19.19 -128.35 43.34
C ASP A 451 -19.07 -126.82 43.41
N ASN A 452 -19.82 -126.12 42.56
CA ASN A 452 -19.96 -124.66 42.52
C ASN A 452 -18.70 -123.83 42.28
N VAL A 453 -17.88 -124.16 41.26
CA VAL A 453 -16.75 -123.30 40.84
C VAL A 453 -17.27 -122.01 40.22
N ARG A 454 -16.84 -120.87 40.74
CA ARG A 454 -17.09 -119.53 40.20
C ARG A 454 -16.02 -119.17 39.19
N CYS A 455 -16.47 -118.93 37.97
CA CYS A 455 -15.65 -118.55 36.82
C CYS A 455 -15.80 -117.06 36.50
N PHE A 456 -14.70 -116.45 36.08
CA PHE A 456 -14.65 -115.08 35.58
C PHE A 456 -14.28 -115.10 34.10
N ALA A 457 -14.90 -114.21 33.31
CA ALA A 457 -14.53 -114.03 31.91
C ALA A 457 -14.49 -112.55 31.51
N ILE A 458 -13.65 -112.25 30.52
CA ILE A 458 -13.48 -110.91 29.97
C ILE A 458 -13.63 -110.92 28.44
N ARG A 459 -14.05 -109.80 27.84
CA ARG A 459 -13.97 -109.56 26.39
C ARG A 459 -13.64 -108.12 26.07
N ILE A 460 -13.04 -107.87 24.92
CA ILE A 460 -12.83 -106.52 24.37
C ILE A 460 -13.99 -106.18 23.45
N VAL A 461 -14.57 -105.00 23.62
CA VAL A 461 -15.57 -104.41 22.72
C VAL A 461 -15.08 -103.02 22.31
N ASN A 462 -15.04 -102.79 21.00
CA ASN A 462 -14.61 -101.52 20.40
C ASN A 462 -15.81 -100.64 20.06
#